data_AF-A0AAU5VLW7-F1
#
_entry.id   AF-A0AAU5VLW7-F1
#
_cell.length_a   1.000
_cell.length_b   1.000
_cell.length_c   1.000
_cell.angle_alpha   90.00
_cell.angle_beta   90.00
_cell.angle_gamma   90.00
#
_symmetry.space_group_name_H-M   'P 1'
#
loop_
_entity.id
_entity.type
_entity.pdbx_description
1 polymer ?
#
loop_
_entity_poly.entity_id
_entity_poly.type
_entity_poly.pdbx_seq_one_letter_code
_entity_poly.pdbx_strand_id
1 'polypeptide(L)'
;MTDRIDLSAGTLETMVRALVRDAIDNHRDDPQLLRIMIEEASFSQELLDTIDRHGRDRVEQLRDLLVRHADVRVRDLPTAAELIVFTVEANTHKLMAAPQTVPVESFENELVDMLTRYLRGSG
;
A
#
# COMPACT_ATOMS: atom_id res chain seq x y z
N MET A 1 -6.63 16.55 2.17
CA MET A 1 -8.03 16.12 2.02
C MET A 1 -7.97 14.61 2.00
N THR A 2 -8.44 13.91 3.03
CA THR A 2 -8.34 12.45 3.10
C THR A 2 -9.14 11.87 1.94
N ASP A 3 -8.45 11.44 0.89
CA ASP A 3 -9.09 10.88 -0.30
C ASP A 3 -9.58 9.49 0.10
N ARG A 4 -10.85 9.43 0.48
CA ARG A 4 -11.49 8.19 0.90
C ARG A 4 -11.68 7.37 -0.37
N ILE A 5 -10.78 6.41 -0.61
CA ILE A 5 -10.81 5.49 -1.75
C ILE A 5 -12.26 5.00 -1.95
N ASP A 6 -12.83 5.23 -3.15
CA ASP A 6 -14.15 4.70 -3.52
C ASP A 6 -14.03 3.19 -3.72
N LEU A 7 -14.47 2.45 -2.70
CA LEU A 7 -14.40 1.00 -2.60
C LEU A 7 -15.80 0.38 -2.56
N SER A 8 -16.75 0.97 -3.28
CA SER A 8 -18.05 0.34 -3.52
C SER A 8 -17.86 -1.05 -4.16
N ALA A 9 -18.76 -2.01 -3.84
CA ALA A 9 -18.64 -3.46 -4.00
C ALA A 9 -18.19 -3.97 -5.40
N GLY A 10 -16.91 -3.79 -5.72
CA GLY A 10 -16.24 -4.36 -6.86
C GLY A 10 -15.58 -5.69 -6.52
N THR A 11 -14.78 -6.20 -7.44
CA THR A 11 -13.98 -7.40 -7.18
C THR A 11 -12.85 -7.09 -6.19
N LEU A 12 -12.33 -8.12 -5.52
CA LEU A 12 -11.15 -7.99 -4.65
C LEU A 12 -9.98 -7.35 -5.38
N GLU A 13 -9.77 -7.73 -6.64
CA GLU A 13 -8.71 -7.17 -7.48
C GLU A 13 -8.90 -5.66 -7.69
N THR A 14 -10.13 -5.20 -7.93
CA THR A 14 -10.44 -3.77 -8.08
C THR A 14 -10.10 -3.00 -6.81
N MET A 15 -10.44 -3.54 -5.63
CA MET A 15 -10.10 -2.95 -4.34
C MET A 15 -8.58 -2.87 -4.14
N VAL A 16 -7.86 -3.95 -4.39
CA VAL A 16 -6.39 -4.01 -4.27
C VAL A 16 -5.73 -3.04 -5.26
N ARG A 17 -6.24 -2.96 -6.49
CA ARG A 17 -5.74 -2.03 -7.51
C ARG A 17 -5.93 -0.58 -7.12
N ALA A 18 -7.06 -0.23 -6.50
CA ALA A 18 -7.29 1.11 -5.99
C ALA A 18 -6.27 1.47 -4.89
N LEU A 19 -6.00 0.55 -3.96
CA LEU A 19 -4.98 0.72 -2.91
C LEU A 19 -3.57 0.94 -3.50
N VAL A 20 -3.17 0.14 -4.49
CA VAL A 20 -1.85 0.25 -5.10
C VAL A 20 -1.70 1.55 -5.90
N ARG A 21 -2.74 1.94 -6.66
CA ARG A 21 -2.73 3.20 -7.41
C ARG A 21 -2.67 4.42 -6.52
N ASP A 22 -3.45 4.45 -5.45
CA ASP A 22 -3.40 5.52 -4.45
C ASP A 22 -1.99 5.66 -3.87
N ALA A 23 -1.33 4.56 -3.52
CA ALA A 23 0.06 4.61 -3.07
C ALA A 23 1.01 5.15 -4.14
N ILE A 24 0.89 4.72 -5.40
CA ILE A 24 1.72 5.21 -6.51
C ILE A 24 1.52 6.71 -6.71
N ASP A 25 0.27 7.17 -6.73
CA ASP A 25 -0.07 8.57 -6.93
C ASP A 25 0.38 9.45 -5.76
N ASN A 26 0.36 8.94 -4.52
CA ASN A 26 0.87 9.67 -3.37
C ASN A 26 2.42 9.79 -3.37
N HIS A 27 3.14 8.84 -3.97
CA HIS A 27 4.60 8.79 -3.96
C HIS A 27 5.26 9.42 -5.20
N ARG A 28 4.57 9.49 -6.34
CA ARG A 28 5.12 10.02 -7.59
C ARG A 28 5.45 11.52 -7.55
N ASP A 29 4.85 12.27 -6.62
CA ASP A 29 4.90 13.73 -6.62
C ASP A 29 6.25 14.29 -6.13
N ASP A 30 6.92 13.61 -5.19
CA ASP A 30 8.24 14.04 -4.69
C ASP A 30 9.25 12.88 -4.55
N PRO A 31 9.77 12.36 -5.68
CA PRO A 31 10.82 11.34 -5.71
C PRO A 31 12.08 11.70 -4.91
N GLN A 32 12.42 12.99 -4.81
CA GLN A 32 13.61 13.45 -4.11
C GLN A 32 13.45 13.30 -2.60
N LEU A 33 12.29 13.71 -2.06
CA LEU A 33 11.97 13.48 -0.66
C LEU A 33 12.00 11.99 -0.31
N LEU A 34 11.43 11.14 -1.17
CA LEU A 34 11.44 9.69 -0.95
C LEU A 34 12.86 9.13 -0.89
N ARG A 35 13.76 9.62 -1.74
CA ARG A 35 15.16 9.21 -1.74
C ARG A 35 15.88 9.62 -0.45
N ILE A 36 15.68 10.85 0.01
CA ILE A 36 16.19 11.33 1.30
C ILE A 36 15.69 10.42 2.43
N MET A 37 14.41 10.03 2.39
CA MET A 37 13.83 9.12 3.38
C MET A 37 14.45 7.72 3.40
N ILE A 38 15.10 7.28 2.32
CA ILE A 38 15.84 6.01 2.26
C ILE A 38 17.29 6.19 2.70
N GLU A 39 17.93 7.28 2.28
CA GLU A 39 19.38 7.49 2.45
C GLU A 39 19.75 8.05 3.83
N GLU A 40 18.87 8.83 4.45
CA GLU A 40 19.14 9.47 5.75
C GLU A 40 18.85 8.55 6.94
N ALA A 41 19.78 8.54 7.91
CA ALA A 41 19.68 7.71 9.11
C ALA A 41 19.00 8.42 10.30
N SER A 42 18.62 9.70 10.16
CA SER A 42 18.07 10.51 11.26
C SER A 42 16.94 11.41 10.79
N PHE A 43 15.72 11.10 11.23
CA PHE A 43 14.53 11.91 11.00
C PHE A 43 14.10 12.64 12.27
N SER A 44 13.36 13.74 12.11
CA SER A 44 12.72 14.39 13.25
C SER A 44 11.66 13.45 13.85
N GLN A 45 11.44 13.55 15.17
CA GLN A 45 10.39 12.78 15.83
C GLN A 45 9.01 13.12 15.26
N GLU A 46 8.77 14.38 14.90
CA GLU A 46 7.53 14.81 14.25
C GLU A 46 7.27 14.08 12.92
N LEU A 47 8.31 13.87 12.11
CA LEU A 47 8.19 13.12 10.86
C LEU A 47 7.90 11.63 11.14
N LEU A 48 8.62 11.03 12.09
CA LEU A 48 8.39 9.64 12.49
C LEU A 48 6.96 9.42 13.02
N ASP A 49 6.47 10.32 13.87
CA ASP A 49 5.11 10.29 14.40
C ASP A 49 4.05 10.46 13.31
N THR A 50 4.37 11.25 12.27
CA THR A 50 3.48 11.45 11.12
C THR A 50 3.39 10.19 10.27
N ILE A 51 4.53 9.54 10.00
CA ILE A 51 4.62 8.27 9.26
C ILE A 51 3.88 7.17 10.02
N ASP A 52 4.12 7.04 11.33
CA ASP A 52 3.48 6.03 12.18
C ASP A 52 1.96 6.20 12.22
N ARG A 53 1.48 7.43 12.41
CA ARG A 53 0.03 7.71 12.41
C ARG A 53 -0.60 7.40 11.06
N HIS A 54 0.04 7.83 9.97
CA HIS A 54 -0.44 7.55 8.62
C HIS A 54 -0.49 6.04 8.34
N GLY A 55 0.55 5.30 8.76
CA GLY A 55 0.59 3.84 8.65
C GLY A 55 -0.56 3.17 9.41
N ARG A 56 -0.75 3.53 10.69
CA ARG A 56 -1.85 2.99 11.52
C ARG A 56 -3.23 3.28 10.94
N ASP A 57 -3.47 4.50 10.47
CA ASP A 57 -4.74 4.89 9.87
C ASP A 57 -5.03 4.07 8.61
N ARG A 58 -4.02 3.80 7.77
CA ARG A 58 -4.17 2.97 6.57
C ARG A 58 -4.38 1.49 6.88
N VAL A 59 -3.70 0.96 7.89
CA VAL A 59 -3.91 -0.43 8.34
C VAL A 59 -5.33 -0.62 8.84
N GLU A 60 -5.83 0.31 9.67
CA GLU A 60 -7.20 0.24 10.19
C GLU A 60 -8.24 0.30 9.06
N GLN A 61 -8.09 1.25 8.14
CA GLN A 61 -8.98 1.38 6.97
C GLN A 61 -8.98 0.10 6.12
N LEU A 62 -7.80 -0.44 5.79
CA LEU A 62 -7.69 -1.66 5.01
C LEU A 62 -8.32 -2.85 5.72
N ARG A 63 -8.06 -3.03 7.02
CA ARG A 63 -8.64 -4.11 7.82
C ARG A 63 -10.17 -4.09 7.76
N ASP A 64 -10.78 -2.92 7.94
CA ASP A 64 -12.24 -2.76 7.93
C ASP A 64 -12.85 -3.10 6.56
N LEU A 65 -12.10 -2.90 5.48
CA LEU A 65 -12.49 -3.31 4.12
C LEU A 65 -12.37 -4.81 3.93
N LEU A 66 -11.23 -5.39 4.32
CA LEU A 66 -10.97 -6.83 4.16
C LEU A 66 -11.97 -7.69 4.94
N VAL A 67 -12.35 -7.28 6.15
CA VAL A 67 -13.35 -7.98 6.98
C VAL A 67 -14.69 -8.16 6.26
N ARG A 68 -15.06 -7.20 5.39
CA ARG A 68 -16.35 -7.21 4.68
C ARG A 68 -16.29 -7.88 3.30
N HIS A 69 -15.10 -8.23 2.82
CA HIS A 69 -14.93 -8.70 1.45
C HIS A 69 -15.05 -10.23 1.35
N ALA A 70 -16.06 -10.71 0.62
CA ALA A 70 -16.43 -12.13 0.57
C ALA A 70 -15.33 -13.08 0.05
N ASP A 71 -14.42 -12.60 -0.80
CA ASP A 71 -13.32 -13.39 -1.38
C ASP A 71 -12.07 -13.48 -0.49
N VAL A 72 -12.03 -12.77 0.64
CA VAL A 72 -10.85 -12.81 1.53
C VAL A 72 -10.87 -14.10 2.36
N ARG A 73 -9.72 -14.77 2.41
CA ARG A 73 -9.55 -16.10 3.06
C ARG A 73 -8.31 -16.20 3.95
N VAL A 74 -7.60 -15.10 4.16
CA VAL A 74 -6.44 -15.10 5.07
C VAL A 74 -6.87 -15.43 6.51
N ARG A 75 -6.01 -16.15 7.24
CA ARG A 75 -6.32 -16.64 8.60
C ARG A 75 -6.26 -15.56 9.67
N ASP A 76 -5.30 -14.64 9.55
CA ASP A 76 -5.06 -13.56 10.49
C ASP A 76 -5.18 -12.23 9.74
N LEU A 77 -6.38 -11.65 9.79
CA LEU A 77 -6.73 -10.42 9.08
C LEU A 77 -5.94 -9.19 9.58
N PRO A 78 -5.82 -8.94 10.90
CA PRO A 78 -4.97 -7.86 11.41
C PRO A 78 -3.53 -7.94 10.88
N THR A 79 -2.88 -9.11 10.99
CA THR A 79 -1.51 -9.28 10.49
C THR A 79 -1.44 -9.14 8.98
N ALA A 80 -2.43 -9.64 8.23
CA ALA A 80 -2.49 -9.47 6.78
C ALA A 80 -2.59 -7.99 6.37
N ALA A 81 -3.38 -7.18 7.08
CA ALA A 81 -3.50 -5.75 6.79
C ALA A 81 -2.17 -5.01 6.98
N GLU A 82 -1.45 -5.29 8.08
CA GLU A 82 -0.10 -4.76 8.33
C GLU A 82 0.87 -5.14 7.19
N LEU A 83 0.89 -6.42 6.81
CA LEU A 83 1.77 -6.91 5.75
C LEU A 83 1.47 -6.27 4.40
N ILE A 84 0.19 -6.11 4.06
CA ILE A 84 -0.23 -5.52 2.77
C ILE A 84 0.16 -4.04 2.73
N VAL A 85 -0.17 -3.27 3.78
CA VAL A 85 0.20 -1.85 3.86
C VAL A 85 1.70 -1.69 3.75
N PHE A 86 2.47 -2.42 4.55
CA PHE A 86 3.93 -2.37 4.49
C PHE A 86 4.47 -2.73 3.10
N THR A 87 3.93 -3.78 2.48
CA THR A 87 4.35 -4.23 1.15
C THR A 87 4.07 -3.17 0.09
N VAL A 88 2.88 -2.56 0.11
CA VAL A 88 2.51 -1.51 -0.85
C VAL A 88 3.39 -0.28 -0.67
N GLU A 89 3.52 0.21 0.56
CA GLU A 89 4.31 1.42 0.86
C GLU A 89 5.78 1.23 0.51
N ALA A 90 6.43 0.21 1.07
CA ALA A 90 7.88 0.06 0.91
C ALA A 90 8.29 -0.15 -0.56
N ASN A 91 7.51 -0.92 -1.31
CA ASN A 91 7.82 -1.19 -2.71
C ASN A 91 7.54 0.03 -3.59
N THR A 92 6.45 0.75 -3.35
CA THR A 92 6.10 1.96 -4.12
C THR A 92 7.08 3.09 -3.83
N HIS A 93 7.40 3.31 -2.55
CA HIS A 93 8.40 4.28 -2.10
C HIS A 93 9.73 4.03 -2.80
N LYS A 94 10.23 2.79 -2.77
CA LYS A 94 11.48 2.42 -3.43
C LYS A 94 11.45 2.62 -4.94
N LEU A 95 10.36 2.24 -5.61
CA LEU A 95 10.23 2.40 -7.06
C LEU A 95 10.22 3.88 -7.46
N MET A 96 9.53 4.73 -6.70
CA MET A 96 9.44 6.17 -7.00
C MET A 96 10.72 6.93 -6.63
N ALA A 97 11.46 6.50 -5.61
CA ALA A 97 12.69 7.16 -5.14
C ALA A 97 13.91 7.00 -6.07
N ALA A 98 13.88 6.06 -7.02
CA ALA A 98 15.03 5.69 -7.85
C ALA A 98 14.69 5.74 -9.35
N PRO A 99 15.71 5.83 -10.24
CA PRO A 99 15.49 5.61 -11.66
C PRO A 99 14.78 4.26 -11.89
N GLN A 100 13.64 4.31 -12.57
CA GLN A 100 12.79 3.15 -12.75
C GLN A 100 13.50 2.09 -13.60
N THR A 101 13.68 0.90 -13.03
CA THR A 101 14.20 -0.28 -13.74
C THR A 101 13.08 -1.11 -14.38
N VAL A 102 11.83 -0.87 -13.97
CA VAL A 102 10.62 -1.50 -14.47
C VAL A 102 9.55 -0.43 -14.76
N PRO A 103 8.69 -0.60 -15.77
CA PRO A 103 7.56 0.30 -15.98
C PRO A 103 6.59 0.29 -14.79
N VAL A 104 6.07 1.46 -14.42
CA VAL A 104 5.10 1.61 -13.32
C VAL A 104 3.87 0.72 -13.51
N GLU A 105 3.37 0.59 -14.74
CA GLU A 105 2.23 -0.28 -15.03
C GLU A 105 2.54 -1.77 -14.78
N SER A 106 3.75 -2.23 -15.15
CA SER A 106 4.18 -3.60 -14.87
C SER A 106 4.28 -3.85 -13.37
N PHE A 107 4.82 -2.88 -12.62
CA PHE A 107 4.87 -2.94 -11.17
C PHE A 107 3.48 -2.98 -10.53
N GLU A 108 2.57 -2.09 -10.94
CA GLU A 108 1.18 -2.07 -10.45
C GLU A 108 0.53 -3.44 -10.66
N ASN A 109 0.62 -3.98 -11.88
CA ASN A 109 -0.02 -5.25 -12.22
C ASN A 109 0.53 -6.43 -11.39
N GLU A 110 1.84 -6.55 -11.25
CA GLU A 110 2.47 -7.62 -10.46
C GLU A 110 2.13 -7.49 -8.96
N LEU A 111 2.15 -6.27 -8.42
CA LEU A 111 1.82 -6.03 -7.02
C LEU A 111 0.34 -6.34 -6.73
N VAL A 112 -0.57 -5.92 -7.62
CA VAL A 112 -2.00 -6.23 -7.51
C VAL A 112 -2.25 -7.74 -7.56
N ASP A 113 -1.62 -8.43 -8.49
CA ASP A 113 -1.77 -9.88 -8.65
C ASP A 113 -1.25 -10.64 -7.42
N MET A 114 -0.04 -10.31 -6.94
CA MET A 114 0.54 -10.90 -5.74
C MET A 114 -0.38 -10.74 -4.52
N LEU A 115 -0.86 -9.53 -4.26
CA LEU A 115 -1.69 -9.23 -3.10
C LEU A 115 -3.09 -9.86 -3.22
N THR A 116 -3.68 -9.86 -4.42
CA THR A 116 -4.98 -10.49 -4.66
C THR A 116 -4.92 -12.00 -4.42
N ARG A 117 -3.86 -12.67 -4.88
CA ARG A 117 -3.64 -14.11 -4.63
C ARG A 117 -3.42 -14.39 -3.15
N TYR A 118 -2.59 -13.58 -2.48
CA TYR A 118 -2.37 -13.70 -1.04
C TYR A 118 -3.69 -13.58 -0.25
N LEU A 119 -4.51 -12.59 -0.57
CA LEU A 119 -5.79 -12.33 0.09
C LEU A 119 -6.83 -13.43 -0.14
N ARG A 120 -6.87 -14.01 -1.35
CA ARG A 120 -7.72 -15.17 -1.68
C ARG A 120 -7.27 -16.47 -1.00
N GLY A 121 -6.03 -16.51 -0.52
CA GLY A 121 -5.42 -17.71 0.06
C GLY A 121 -5.14 -18.80 -0.96
N SER A 122 -4.56 -19.90 -0.48
CA SER A 122 -4.37 -21.13 -1.26
C SER A 122 -5.70 -21.90 -1.32
N GLY A 123 -6.56 -21.56 -2.28
CA GLY A 123 -7.63 -22.45 -2.71
C GLY A 123 -7.08 -23.68 -3.40
#